data_AF-A0A1H0AYI4-F1
#
_entry.id   AF-A0A1H0AYI4-F1
#
_cell.length_a   1.000
_cell.length_b   1.000
_cell.length_c   1.000
_cell.angle_alpha   90.00
_cell.angle_beta   90.00
_cell.angle_gamma   90.00
#
_symmetry.space_group_name_H-M   'P 1'
#
loop_
_entity.id
_entity.type
_entity.pdbx_description
1 polymer ?
#
loop_
_entity_poly.entity_id
_entity_poly.type
_entity_poly.pdbx_seq_one_letter_code
_entity_poly.pdbx_strand_id
1 'polypeptide(L)'
;MNLIPKMLASILWSVIFSFSITSLLYVPQVERSSEGSYFEFLPLFTLFIFLFTPFIIVLGIFAGIIAEHISGKISWSPYWSQLLIYAGIGGLINYFFYYSLFVYGPAAVTWVLLLYGIGGGWLYMHILMFVKWLGTRKKEPDPAL
;
A
#
# COMPACT_ATOMS: atom_id res chain seq x y z
N MET A 1 -6.23 19.80 7.20
CA MET A 1 -5.85 18.39 6.91
C MET A 1 -4.72 18.40 5.90
N ASN A 2 -3.53 17.86 6.22
CA ASN A 2 -2.39 17.92 5.30
C ASN A 2 -2.42 16.73 4.33
N LEU A 3 -2.60 17.00 3.04
CA LEU A 3 -2.73 15.99 1.98
C LEU A 3 -1.38 15.52 1.43
N ILE A 4 -0.38 16.40 1.45
CA ILE A 4 0.95 16.14 0.86
C ILE A 4 1.61 14.88 1.44
N PRO A 5 1.65 14.66 2.77
CA PRO A 5 2.26 13.44 3.31
C PRO A 5 1.54 12.17 2.88
N LYS A 6 0.20 12.22 2.74
CA LYS A 6 -0.61 11.09 2.29
C LYS A 6 -0.34 10.76 0.81
N MET A 7 -0.24 11.79 -0.03
CA MET A 7 0.13 11.62 -1.45
C MET A 7 1.53 11.00 -1.59
N LEU A 8 2.53 11.56 -0.91
CA LEU A 8 3.91 11.04 -0.97
C LEU A 8 4.01 9.61 -0.44
N ALA A 9 3.35 9.31 0.68
CA ALA A 9 3.29 7.95 1.20
C ALA A 9 2.63 6.99 0.21
N SER A 10 1.60 7.43 -0.51
CA SER A 10 0.91 6.61 -1.51
C SER A 10 1.78 6.36 -2.75
N ILE A 11 2.56 7.35 -3.18
CA ILE A 11 3.53 7.18 -4.28
C ILE A 11 4.63 6.19 -3.88
N LEU A 12 5.19 6.33 -2.67
CA LEU A 12 6.19 5.37 -2.18
C LEU A 12 5.61 3.96 -2.05
N TRP A 13 4.38 3.86 -1.55
CA TRP A 13 3.68 2.59 -1.45
C TRP A 13 3.39 1.99 -2.83
N SER A 14 3.03 2.78 -3.85
CA SER A 14 2.80 2.27 -5.19
C SER A 14 4.06 1.71 -5.85
N VAL A 15 5.22 2.31 -5.58
CA VAL A 15 6.52 1.78 -6.01
C VAL A 15 6.78 0.42 -5.36
N ILE A 16 6.65 0.33 -4.04
CA ILE A 16 6.88 -0.92 -3.30
C ILE A 16 5.91 -2.01 -3.76
N PHE A 17 4.62 -1.70 -3.84
CA PHE A 17 3.59 -2.62 -4.31
C PHE A 17 3.88 -3.13 -5.72
N SER A 18 4.20 -2.23 -6.66
CA SER A 18 4.50 -2.59 -8.04
C SER A 18 5.74 -3.48 -8.11
N PHE A 19 6.78 -3.17 -7.33
CA PHE A 19 7.98 -4.00 -7.24
C PHE A 19 7.69 -5.39 -6.67
N SER A 20 6.86 -5.49 -5.63
CA SER A 20 6.46 -6.76 -5.02
C SER A 20 5.68 -7.64 -5.99
N ILE A 21 4.66 -7.09 -6.67
CA ILE A 21 3.87 -7.85 -7.65
C ILE A 21 4.71 -8.23 -8.87
N THR A 22 5.60 -7.34 -9.34
CA THR A 22 6.54 -7.66 -10.41
C THR A 22 7.45 -8.83 -10.02
N SER A 23 8.03 -8.78 -8.82
CA SER A 23 8.91 -9.83 -8.31
C SER A 23 8.19 -11.17 -8.17
N LEU A 24 6.90 -11.17 -7.84
CA LEU A 24 6.09 -12.39 -7.72
C LEU A 24 5.74 -13.00 -9.08
N LEU A 25 5.54 -12.17 -10.11
CA LEU A 25 5.10 -12.62 -11.44
C LEU A 25 6.25 -12.79 -12.44
N TYR A 26 7.42 -12.23 -12.14
CA TYR A 26 8.60 -12.33 -13.00
C TYR A 26 9.20 -13.73 -12.94
N VAL A 27 9.40 -14.32 -14.12
CA VAL A 27 10.15 -15.57 -14.29
C VAL A 27 11.54 -15.26 -14.84
N PRO A 28 12.62 -15.63 -14.11
CA PRO A 28 14.00 -15.45 -14.56
C PRO A 28 14.26 -16.10 -15.91
N GLN A 29 15.07 -15.46 -16.76
CA GLN A 29 15.36 -15.96 -18.11
C GLN A 29 15.86 -17.41 -18.13
N VAL A 30 16.64 -17.82 -17.13
CA VAL A 30 17.19 -19.18 -17.01
C VAL A 30 16.14 -20.24 -16.71
N GLU A 31 14.95 -19.85 -16.26
CA GLU A 31 13.83 -20.75 -15.91
C GLU A 31 12.71 -20.70 -16.95
N ARG A 32 12.88 -19.94 -18.04
CA ARG A 32 11.84 -19.78 -19.07
C ARG A 32 11.78 -21.01 -19.96
N SER A 33 10.57 -21.53 -20.15
CA SER A 33 10.29 -22.51 -21.20
C SER A 33 10.32 -21.83 -22.58
N SER A 34 10.58 -22.60 -23.64
CA SER A 34 10.57 -22.09 -25.01
C SER A 34 9.17 -21.77 -25.54
N GLU A 35 8.11 -22.27 -24.89
CA GLU A 35 6.72 -22.16 -25.35
C GLU A 35 5.91 -21.06 -24.61
N GLY A 36 6.47 -20.46 -23.56
CA GLY A 36 5.80 -19.43 -22.76
C GLY A 36 6.03 -18.00 -23.26
N SER A 37 4.99 -17.16 -23.18
CA SER A 37 5.15 -15.70 -23.30
C SER A 37 5.52 -15.13 -21.93
N TYR A 38 6.76 -14.67 -21.79
CA TYR A 38 7.26 -14.07 -20.55
C TYR A 38 7.53 -12.58 -20.73
N PHE A 39 7.06 -11.76 -19.80
CA PHE A 39 7.44 -10.36 -19.74
C PHE A 39 8.80 -10.20 -19.04
N GLU A 40 9.58 -9.22 -19.49
CA GLU A 40 10.76 -8.78 -18.74
C GLU A 40 10.34 -8.01 -17.47
N PHE A 41 11.23 -7.99 -16.48
CA PHE A 41 10.96 -7.36 -15.19
C PHE A 41 10.60 -5.88 -15.33
N LEU A 42 11.40 -5.12 -16.09
CA LEU A 42 11.24 -3.67 -16.20
C LEU A 42 9.93 -3.27 -16.92
N PRO A 43 9.55 -3.86 -18.06
CA PRO A 43 8.23 -3.66 -18.66
C PRO A 43 7.08 -4.01 -17.72
N LEU A 44 7.18 -5.13 -16.99
CA LEU A 44 6.14 -5.57 -16.07
C LEU A 44 5.98 -4.60 -14.87
N PHE A 45 7.10 -4.15 -14.29
CA PHE A 45 7.12 -3.11 -13.26
C PHE A 45 6.52 -1.80 -13.75
N THR A 46 6.89 -1.39 -14.96
CA THR A 46 6.38 -0.17 -15.59
C THR A 46 4.86 -0.26 -15.82
N LEU A 47 4.38 -1.40 -16.28
CA LEU A 47 2.94 -1.62 -16.44
C LEU A 47 2.20 -1.49 -15.10
N PHE A 48 2.70 -2.17 -14.05
CA PHE A 48 2.03 -2.14 -12.75
C PHE A 48 2.10 -0.77 -12.07
N ILE A 49 3.21 -0.05 -12.17
CA ILE A 49 3.29 1.28 -11.57
C ILE A 49 2.32 2.24 -12.25
N PHE A 50 2.20 2.23 -13.58
CA PHE A 50 1.23 3.10 -14.27
C PHE A 50 -0.21 2.68 -14.02
N LEU A 51 -0.49 1.38 -13.98
CA LEU A 51 -1.84 0.87 -13.78
C LEU A 51 -2.34 1.12 -12.36
N PHE A 52 -1.52 0.82 -11.33
CA PHE A 52 -1.97 0.83 -9.95
C PHE A 52 -1.71 2.13 -9.19
N THR A 53 -0.74 2.95 -9.60
CA THR A 53 -0.42 4.20 -8.89
C THR A 53 -1.64 5.13 -8.72
N PRO A 54 -2.47 5.40 -9.74
CA PRO A 54 -3.64 6.27 -9.58
C PRO A 54 -4.60 5.75 -8.50
N PHE A 55 -4.89 4.45 -8.52
CA PHE A 55 -5.77 3.82 -7.53
C PHE A 55 -5.16 3.85 -6.13
N ILE A 56 -3.86 3.55 -6.01
CA ILE A 56 -3.15 3.56 -4.72
C ILE A 56 -3.12 4.97 -4.12
N ILE A 57 -2.91 6.01 -4.93
CA ILE A 57 -2.97 7.41 -4.47
C ILE A 57 -4.35 7.73 -3.91
N VAL A 58 -5.41 7.43 -4.66
CA VAL A 58 -6.78 7.72 -4.24
C VAL A 58 -7.10 6.97 -2.94
N LEU A 59 -6.87 5.65 -2.91
CA LEU A 59 -7.14 4.81 -1.74
C LEU A 59 -6.29 5.20 -0.53
N GLY A 60 -5.00 5.51 -0.72
CA GLY A 60 -4.11 5.91 0.35
C GLY A 60 -4.48 7.25 0.97
N ILE A 61 -4.91 8.22 0.16
CA ILE A 61 -5.45 9.49 0.67
C ILE A 61 -6.70 9.23 1.51
N PHE A 62 -7.69 8.53 0.97
CA PHE A 62 -8.93 8.22 1.68
C PHE A 62 -8.67 7.45 2.98
N ALA A 63 -7.80 6.44 2.93
CA ALA A 63 -7.41 5.67 4.11
C ALA A 63 -6.82 6.56 5.20
N GLY A 64 -5.95 7.51 4.82
CA GLY A 64 -5.38 8.45 5.77
C GLY A 64 -6.37 9.46 6.35
N ILE A 65 -7.37 9.88 5.58
CA ILE A 65 -8.44 10.76 6.07
C ILE A 65 -9.29 10.02 7.09
N ILE A 66 -9.72 8.80 6.75
CA ILE A 66 -10.55 7.95 7.61
C ILE A 66 -9.78 7.63 8.91
N ALA A 67 -8.51 7.23 8.80
CA ALA A 67 -7.67 6.92 9.96
C ALA A 67 -7.54 8.11 10.92
N GLU A 68 -7.24 9.31 10.42
CA GLU A 68 -7.14 10.52 11.25
C GLU A 68 -8.48 10.86 11.92
N HIS A 69 -9.60 10.74 11.19
CA HIS A 69 -10.93 11.04 11.70
C HIS A 69 -11.39 10.07 12.80
N ILE A 70 -11.12 8.77 12.61
CA ILE A 70 -11.52 7.74 13.57
C ILE A 70 -10.57 7.71 14.77
N SER A 71 -9.25 7.79 14.56
CA SER A 71 -8.28 7.71 15.66
C SER A 71 -8.45 8.84 16.67
N GLY A 72 -8.88 10.04 16.23
CA GLY A 72 -9.16 11.16 17.12
C GLY A 72 -10.38 10.98 18.02
N LYS A 73 -11.20 9.94 17.81
CA LYS A 73 -12.40 9.63 18.60
C LYS A 73 -12.21 8.46 19.57
N ILE A 74 -11.05 7.80 19.52
CA ILE A 74 -10.75 6.61 20.33
C ILE A 74 -9.81 7.02 21.48
N SER A 75 -10.07 6.57 22.71
CA SER A 75 -9.27 6.89 23.90
C SER A 75 -7.95 6.12 24.01
N TRP A 76 -7.70 5.18 23.08
CA TRP A 76 -6.50 4.37 23.05
C TRP A 76 -5.31 5.15 22.50
N SER A 77 -4.11 4.59 22.65
CA SER A 77 -2.90 5.14 22.04
C SER A 77 -3.13 5.44 20.54
N PRO A 78 -2.73 6.64 20.05
CA PRO A 78 -2.85 7.01 18.63
C PRO A 78 -2.18 6.01 17.68
N TYR A 79 -1.08 5.39 18.12
CA TYR A 79 -0.38 4.38 17.33
C TYR A 79 -1.23 3.12 17.13
N TRP A 80 -1.70 2.51 18.21
CA TRP A 80 -2.47 1.26 18.16
C TRP A 80 -3.82 1.43 17.46
N SER A 81 -4.49 2.56 17.67
CA SER A 81 -5.73 2.86 16.97
C SER A 81 -5.51 3.00 15.45
N GLN A 82 -4.49 3.74 15.02
CA GLN A 82 -4.16 3.85 13.60
C GLN A 82 -3.75 2.51 13.00
N LEU A 83 -2.97 1.70 13.72
CA LEU A 83 -2.55 0.36 13.27
C LEU A 83 -3.75 -0.53 12.94
N LEU A 84 -4.76 -0.55 13.81
CA LEU A 84 -5.99 -1.33 13.61
C LEU A 84 -6.84 -0.76 12.47
N ILE A 85 -6.97 0.57 12.38
CA ILE A 85 -7.76 1.21 11.33
C ILE A 85 -7.14 0.93 9.95
N TYR A 86 -5.82 1.10 9.81
CA TYR A 86 -5.13 0.83 8.56
C TYR A 86 -5.16 -0.66 8.18
N ALA A 87 -5.03 -1.58 9.13
CA ALA A 87 -5.28 -3.00 8.90
C ALA A 87 -6.68 -3.26 8.38
N GLY A 88 -7.70 -2.70 9.03
CA GLY A 88 -9.09 -2.86 8.64
C GLY A 88 -9.35 -2.32 7.23
N ILE A 89 -8.88 -1.11 6.93
CA ILE A 89 -9.02 -0.51 5.60
C ILE A 89 -8.31 -1.34 4.54
N GLY A 90 -7.06 -1.73 4.79
CA GLY A 90 -6.28 -2.55 3.84
C GLY A 90 -6.92 -3.91 3.59
N GLY A 91 -7.37 -4.58 4.65
CA GLY A 91 -8.12 -5.83 4.57
C GLY A 91 -9.41 -5.69 3.76
N LEU A 92 -10.23 -4.67 4.05
CA LEU A 92 -11.48 -4.41 3.35
C LEU A 92 -11.26 -4.11 1.86
N ILE A 93 -10.32 -3.23 1.52
CA ILE A 93 -10.00 -2.91 0.12
C ILE A 93 -9.64 -4.17 -0.65
N ASN A 94 -8.75 -5.01 -0.09
CA ASN A 94 -8.30 -6.22 -0.76
C ASN A 94 -9.43 -7.26 -0.87
N TYR A 95 -10.25 -7.39 0.18
CA TYR A 95 -11.44 -8.24 0.17
C TYR A 95 -12.45 -7.83 -0.92
N PHE A 96 -12.75 -6.53 -1.04
CA PHE A 96 -13.66 -6.02 -2.07
C PHE A 96 -13.08 -6.19 -3.48
N PHE A 97 -11.78 -5.95 -3.66
CA PHE A 97 -11.11 -6.13 -4.94
C PHE A 97 -11.10 -7.60 -5.39
N TYR A 98 -10.99 -8.54 -4.45
CA TYR A 98 -11.12 -9.96 -4.75
C TYR A 98 -12.55 -10.34 -5.10
N TYR A 99 -13.54 -9.92 -4.30
CA TYR A 99 -14.94 -10.25 -4.54
C TYR A 99 -15.45 -9.70 -5.88
N SER A 100 -14.94 -8.55 -6.32
CA SER A 100 -15.28 -7.97 -7.63
C SER A 100 -14.64 -8.70 -8.81
N LEU A 101 -13.46 -9.32 -8.64
CA LEU A 101 -12.76 -10.05 -9.69
C LEU A 101 -13.09 -11.55 -9.73
N PHE A 102 -13.43 -12.14 -8.58
CA PHE A 102 -13.64 -13.59 -8.42
C PHE A 102 -14.89 -13.83 -7.60
N VAL A 103 -16.05 -13.79 -8.26
CA VAL A 103 -17.38 -13.96 -7.64
C VAL A 103 -17.52 -15.31 -6.90
N TYR A 104 -16.70 -16.32 -7.22
CA TYR A 104 -16.75 -17.67 -6.63
C TYR A 104 -15.37 -18.32 -6.44
N GLY A 105 -14.38 -17.57 -5.95
CA GLY A 105 -13.07 -18.17 -5.67
C GLY A 105 -13.01 -18.94 -4.34
N PRO A 106 -12.06 -19.87 -4.15
CA PRO A 106 -11.95 -20.67 -2.93
C PRO A 106 -11.73 -19.79 -1.70
N ALA A 107 -12.46 -20.06 -0.60
CA ALA A 107 -12.37 -19.27 0.63
C ALA A 107 -10.93 -19.12 1.17
N ALA A 108 -10.08 -20.12 0.96
CA ALA A 108 -8.65 -20.06 1.32
C ALA A 108 -7.91 -18.92 0.60
N VAL A 109 -8.21 -18.67 -0.68
CA VAL A 109 -7.61 -17.57 -1.45
C VAL A 109 -8.08 -16.22 -0.92
N THR A 110 -9.36 -16.12 -0.53
CA THR A 110 -9.91 -14.92 0.10
C THR A 110 -9.20 -14.57 1.42
N TRP A 111 -8.91 -15.56 2.26
CA TRP A 111 -8.19 -15.34 3.52
C TRP A 111 -6.75 -14.88 3.33
N VAL A 112 -6.02 -15.47 2.38
CA VAL A 112 -4.65 -15.05 2.06
C VAL A 112 -4.61 -13.60 1.58
N LEU A 113 -5.59 -13.20 0.74
CA LEU A 113 -5.69 -11.84 0.24
C LEU A 113 -6.10 -10.83 1.31
N LEU A 114 -6.98 -11.21 2.23
CA LEU A 114 -7.29 -10.40 3.41
C LEU A 114 -6.03 -10.10 4.23
N LEU A 115 -5.21 -11.14 4.50
CA LEU A 115 -3.94 -10.99 5.22
C LEU A 115 -2.95 -10.10 4.45
N TYR A 116 -2.89 -10.24 3.13
CA TYR A 116 -2.08 -9.37 2.28
C TYR A 116 -2.55 -7.91 2.34
N GLY A 117 -3.87 -7.68 2.36
CA GLY A 117 -4.48 -6.37 2.57
C GLY A 117 -4.14 -5.76 3.93
N ILE A 118 -4.23 -6.56 5.00
CA ILE A 118 -3.85 -6.14 6.37
C ILE A 118 -2.37 -5.73 6.41
N GLY A 119 -1.48 -6.58 5.88
CA GLY A 119 -0.05 -6.30 5.82
C GLY A 119 0.28 -5.04 5.01
N GLY A 120 -0.39 -4.86 3.86
CA GLY A 120 -0.26 -3.66 3.04
C GLY A 120 -0.75 -2.39 3.75
N GLY A 121 -1.85 -2.48 4.51
CA GLY A 121 -2.36 -1.40 5.34
C GLY A 121 -1.36 -0.97 6.42
N TRP A 122 -0.77 -1.93 7.13
CA TRP A 122 0.28 -1.64 8.11
C TRP A 122 1.52 -1.01 7.47
N LEU A 123 1.98 -1.54 6.35
CA LEU A 123 3.14 -0.98 5.67
C LEU A 123 2.88 0.45 5.20
N TYR A 124 1.70 0.73 4.65
CA TYR A 124 1.29 2.09 4.29
C TYR A 124 1.29 3.04 5.50
N MET A 125 0.76 2.61 6.65
CA MET A 125 0.81 3.40 7.89
C MET A 125 2.25 3.78 8.25
N HIS A 126 3.18 2.82 8.24
CA HIS A 126 4.57 3.06 8.61
C HIS A 126 5.27 3.98 7.61
N ILE A 127 5.01 3.83 6.31
CA ILE A 127 5.48 4.77 5.28
C ILE A 127 4.95 6.17 5.55
N LEU A 128 3.65 6.32 5.87
CA LEU A 128 3.06 7.62 6.16
C LEU A 128 3.67 8.27 7.40
N MET A 129 3.91 7.49 8.47
CA MET A 129 4.60 7.98 9.66
C MET A 129 6.01 8.46 9.33
N PHE A 130 6.76 7.68 8.54
CA PHE A 130 8.10 8.04 8.09
C PHE A 130 8.12 9.33 7.26
N VAL A 131 7.20 9.47 6.29
CA VAL A 131 7.06 10.69 5.49
C VAL A 131 6.72 11.90 6.35
N LYS A 132 5.79 11.75 7.30
CA LYS A 132 5.45 12.83 8.25
C LYS A 132 6.66 13.22 9.10
N TRP A 133 7.42 12.26 9.59
CA TRP A 133 8.63 12.48 10.39
C TRP A 133 9.75 13.20 9.61
N LEU A 134 9.98 12.86 8.34
CA LEU A 134 10.90 13.62 7.48
C LEU A 134 10.44 15.06 7.28
N GLY A 135 9.12 15.28 7.17
CA GLY A 135 8.52 16.60 7.05
C GLY A 135 8.66 17.47 8.30
N THR A 136 8.68 16.87 9.50
CA THR A 136 8.88 17.62 10.76
C THR A 136 10.33 17.99 10.99
N ARG A 137 11.28 17.11 10.63
CA ARG A 137 12.73 17.39 10.68
C ARG A 137 13.13 18.62 9.87
N LYS A 138 12.50 18.84 8.71
CA LYS A 138 12.76 20.03 7.86
C LYS A 138 12.28 21.35 8.45
N LYS A 139 11.46 21.33 9.51
CA LYS A 139 10.89 22.53 10.14
C LYS A 139 11.61 22.96 11.41
N GLU A 140 12.48 22.13 11.97
CA GLU A 140 13.37 22.55 13.04
C GLU A 140 14.52 23.34 12.40
N PRO A 141 14.70 24.64 12.71
CA PRO A 141 15.91 25.33 12.30
C PRO A 141 17.10 24.64 12.96
N ASP A 142 18.16 24.47 12.19
CA ASP A 142 19.44 23.99 12.70
C ASP A 142 19.84 24.90 13.87
N PRO A 143 20.05 24.39 15.10
CA PRO A 143 20.46 25.21 16.24
C PRO A 143 21.86 25.84 16.05
N ALA A 144 22.53 25.55 14.93
CA ALA A 144 23.82 26.11 14.54
C ALA A 144 23.75 27.33 13.58
N LEU A 145 22.56 27.90 13.31
CA LEU A 145 22.38 29.17 12.59
C LEU A 145 21.64 30.23 13.43
#